data_AF-A0A8B3FHW0-F1
#
_entry.id   AF-A0A8B3FHW0-F1
#
_cell.length_a   1.000
_cell.length_b   1.000
_cell.length_c   1.000
_cell.angle_alpha   90.00
_cell.angle_beta   90.00
_cell.angle_gamma   90.00
#
_symmetry.space_group_name_H-M   'P 1'
#
loop_
_entity.id
_entity.type
_entity.pdbx_description
1 polymer ?
#
loop_
_entity_poly.entity_id
_entity_poly.type
_entity_poly.pdbx_seq_one_letter_code
_entity_poly.pdbx_strand_id
1 'polypeptide(L)' 'MNITRSLHHNNDAGRPNPPSAINLKGRWLEESGFITGMPVTVTVECGRIIIEAQINL' A
#
# COMPACT_ATOMS: atom_id res chain seq x y z
N MET A 1 47.84 -17.92 7.11
CA MET A 1 47.09 -16.81 7.72
C MET A 1 45.70 -16.87 7.11
N ASN A 2 44.76 -17.42 7.86
CA ASN A 2 43.51 -17.94 7.30
C ASN A 2 42.43 -16.95 7.68
N ILE A 3 42.08 -16.03 6.78
CA ILE A 3 41.10 -14.98 7.07
C ILE A 3 39.73 -15.48 6.61
N THR A 4 38.96 -15.98 7.57
CA THR A 4 37.52 -16.24 7.47
C THR A 4 36.80 -14.93 7.15
N ARG A 5 36.22 -14.83 5.95
CA ARG A 5 35.15 -13.85 5.68
C ARG A 5 33.92 -14.64 5.26
N SER A 6 33.03 -14.86 6.24
CA SER A 6 31.67 -15.32 6.02
C SER A 6 31.01 -14.38 5.00
N LEU A 7 30.69 -14.92 3.82
CA LEU A 7 29.94 -14.22 2.78
C LEU A 7 28.47 -14.14 3.22
N HIS A 8 28.11 -13.14 4.02
CA HIS A 8 26.70 -12.70 4.07
C HIS A 8 26.40 -12.01 2.74
N HIS A 9 26.03 -12.80 1.73
CA HIS A 9 25.41 -12.29 0.52
C HIS A 9 24.01 -11.78 0.90
N ASN A 10 23.88 -10.46 1.10
CA ASN A 10 22.58 -9.82 1.16
C ASN A 10 22.01 -9.84 -0.26
N ASN A 11 21.05 -10.73 -0.51
CA ASN A 11 20.45 -11.01 -1.82
C ASN A 11 19.44 -9.94 -2.28
N ASP A 12 19.46 -8.74 -1.69
CA ASP A 12 18.45 -7.70 -1.94
C ASP A 12 18.74 -6.85 -3.19
N ALA A 13 19.87 -7.07 -3.87
CA ALA A 13 20.34 -6.24 -4.98
C ALA A 13 19.52 -6.37 -6.29
N GLY A 14 18.51 -7.23 -6.35
CA GLY A 14 17.74 -7.52 -7.57
C GLY A 14 16.23 -7.46 -7.44
N ARG A 15 15.69 -7.16 -6.25
CA ARG A 15 14.23 -7.04 -6.09
C ARG A 15 13.80 -5.63 -6.47
N PRO A 16 12.94 -5.44 -7.49
CA PRO A 16 12.35 -4.14 -7.73
C PRO A 16 11.61 -3.71 -6.46
N ASN A 17 11.75 -2.44 -6.09
CA ASN A 17 10.96 -1.90 -5.01
C ASN A 17 9.47 -2.16 -5.30
N PRO A 18 8.69 -2.59 -4.31
CA PRO A 18 7.25 -2.72 -4.51
C PRO A 18 6.69 -1.36 -4.95
N PRO A 19 5.66 -1.36 -5.81
CA PRO A 19 4.96 -0.13 -6.17
C PRO A 19 4.55 0.63 -4.91
N SER A 20 4.63 1.96 -4.96
CA SER A 20 4.15 2.81 -3.87
C SER A 20 2.67 2.53 -3.63
N ALA A 21 2.32 2.17 -2.39
CA ALA A 21 0.96 1.85 -1.99
C ALA A 21 0.58 2.61 -0.74
N ILE A 22 -0.67 3.11 -0.70
CA ILE A 22 -1.29 3.67 0.50
C ILE A 22 -2.17 2.58 1.10
N ASN A 23 -1.92 2.24 2.37
CA ASN A 23 -2.69 1.24 3.09
C ASN A 23 -3.55 1.93 4.15
N LEU A 24 -4.86 1.96 3.93
CA LEU A 24 -5.83 2.46 4.92
C LEU A 24 -6.35 1.28 5.74
N LYS A 25 -6.48 1.46 7.05
CA LYS A 25 -6.94 0.43 7.98
C LYS A 25 -7.79 1.05 9.10
N GLY A 26 -8.71 0.25 9.63
CA GLY A 26 -9.50 0.57 10.81
C GLY A 26 -11.00 0.44 10.57
N ARG A 27 -11.76 0.36 11.67
CA ARG A 27 -13.23 0.24 11.65
C ARG A 27 -13.92 1.46 11.02
N TRP A 28 -13.29 2.62 11.10
CA TRP A 28 -13.79 3.86 10.52
C TRP A 28 -14.06 3.75 9.01
N LEU A 29 -13.38 2.85 8.28
CA LEU A 29 -13.63 2.61 6.85
C LEU A 29 -15.04 2.04 6.64
N GLU A 30 -15.41 0.98 7.36
CA GLU A 30 -16.75 0.38 7.30
C GLU A 30 -17.81 1.36 7.81
N GLU A 31 -17.54 2.06 8.92
CA GLU A 31 -18.42 3.09 9.48
C GLU A 31 -18.64 4.27 8.51
N SER A 32 -17.68 4.54 7.63
CA SER A 32 -17.75 5.56 6.58
C SER A 32 -18.32 5.03 5.25
N GLY A 33 -18.77 3.77 5.20
CA GLY A 33 -19.42 3.18 4.03
C GLY A 33 -18.49 2.46 3.04
N PHE A 34 -17.21 2.27 3.37
CA PHE A 34 -16.30 1.45 2.57
C PHE A 34 -16.47 -0.03 2.91
N ILE A 35 -17.23 -0.74 2.07
CA ILE A 35 -17.51 -2.17 2.24
C ILE A 35 -16.63 -2.98 1.27
N THR A 36 -16.13 -4.12 1.73
CA THR A 36 -15.35 -5.03 0.87
C THR A 36 -16.17 -5.46 -0.35
N GLY A 37 -15.55 -5.40 -1.53
CA GLY A 37 -16.21 -5.77 -2.80
C GLY A 37 -17.02 -4.64 -3.44
N MET A 38 -17.18 -3.49 -2.78
CA MET A 38 -17.72 -2.30 -3.43
C MET A 38 -16.66 -1.57 -4.26
N PRO A 39 -17.04 -1.03 -5.42
CA PRO A 39 -16.18 -0.12 -6.16
C PRO A 39 -15.95 1.18 -5.38
N VAL A 40 -14.77 1.76 -5.59
CA VAL A 40 -14.39 3.06 -5.04
C VAL A 40 -13.85 3.94 -6.15
N THR A 41 -14.06 5.25 -6.01
CA THR A 41 -13.43 6.24 -6.88
C THR A 41 -12.25 6.86 -6.15
N VAL A 42 -11.12 6.99 -6.83
CA VAL A 42 -9.92 7.64 -6.30
C VAL A 42 -9.56 8.80 -7.21
N THR A 43 -9.54 10.01 -6.65
CA THR A 43 -9.22 11.24 -7.38
C THR A 43 -8.18 12.07 -6.64
N VAL A 44 -7.58 13.02 -7.36
CA VAL A 44 -6.69 14.03 -6.77
C VAL A 44 -7.30 15.40 -7.02
N GLU A 45 -7.62 16.11 -5.93
CA GLU A 45 -8.12 17.49 -5.98
C GLU A 45 -7.32 18.36 -5.02
N CYS A 46 -6.84 19.51 -5.51
CA CYS A 46 -6.13 20.50 -4.70
C CYS A 46 -4.96 19.90 -3.87
N GLY A 47 -4.23 18.93 -4.42
CA GLY A 47 -3.13 18.25 -3.75
C GLY A 47 -3.55 17.23 -2.67
N ARG A 48 -4.83 16.85 -2.63
CA ARG A 48 -5.38 15.86 -1.70
C ARG A 48 -5.88 14.66 -2.48
N ILE A 49 -5.67 13.47 -1.92
CA ILE A 49 -6.30 12.25 -2.41
C ILE A 49 -7.70 12.20 -1.81
N ILE A 50 -8.71 12.09 -2.67
CA ILE A 50 -10.10 11.88 -2.27
C ILE A 50 -10.45 10.46 -2.66
N ILE A 51 -11.02 9.72 -1.71
CA ILE A 51 -11.47 8.34 -1.89
C ILE A 51 -12.94 8.30 -1.53
N GLU A 52 -13.77 7.86 -2.47
CA GLU A 52 -15.23 7.86 -2.31
C GLU A 52 -15.77 6.47 -2.54
N ALA A 53 -16.62 5.99 -1.63
CA ALA A 53 -17.37 4.75 -1.81
C ALA A 53 -18.49 4.98 -2.83
N GLN A 54 -18.60 4.11 -3.84
CA GLN A 54 -19.78 4.12 -4.71
C GLN A 54 -20.96 3.50 -3.94
N ILE A 55 -21.75 4.37 -3.32
CA ILE A 55 -23.03 3.99 -2.71
C ILE A 55 -24.08 3.99 -3.82
N ASN A 56 -24.49 2.80 -4.25
CA ASN A 56 -25.68 2.66 -5.08
C ASN A 56 -26.90 2.86 -4.17
N LEU A 57 -27.43 4.08 -4.15
CA LEU A 57 -28.65 4.43 -3.43
C LEU A 57 -29.91 3.97 -4.19
#